data_AF-G4HJX9-F1
#
_entry.id   AF-G4HJX9-F1
#
_cell.length_a   1.000
_cell.length_b   1.000
_cell.length_c   1.000
_cell.angle_alpha   90.00
_cell.angle_beta   90.00
_cell.angle_gamma   90.00
#
_symmetry.space_group_name_H-M   'P 1'
#
loop_
_entity.id
_entity.type
_entity.pdbx_description
1 polymer ?
#
loop_
_entity_poly.entity_id
_entity_poly.type
_entity_poly.pdbx_seq_one_letter_code
_entity_poly.pdbx_strand_id
1 'polypeptide(L)'
;MNFRRECGQIIHDTTDYLSYKGYLISDQDQFDLLDEIDDAIEKSGPSSTDKEEAAMRIRSLIGTLFKTVYQCSNCGNFFIDNNHPRLEMFRGVNPVNRNLLMSALGDKWKGFIFAEWKDKIPDWQTSNGILYNETNASSLTVRLDGNGKYSAWETLEQDYYKLFNELKNKNAIRYSHLKKNNTVIHSWSLKK
;
A
#
# COMPACT_ATOMS: atom_id res chain seq x y z
N MET A 1 -6.52 8.00 -4.50
CA MET A 1 -7.56 8.93 -4.00
C MET A 1 -7.16 9.63 -2.70
N ASN A 2 -7.63 10.86 -2.43
CA ASN A 2 -7.41 11.62 -1.17
C ASN A 2 -8.77 12.06 -0.59
N PHE A 3 -9.06 11.79 0.68
CA PHE A 3 -10.41 11.95 1.24
C PHE A 3 -10.43 11.95 2.78
N ARG A 4 -11.37 12.70 3.40
CA ARG A 4 -11.37 13.08 4.83
C ARG A 4 -12.48 12.36 5.62
N ARG A 5 -12.18 11.81 6.81
CA ARG A 5 -13.19 11.20 7.71
C ARG A 5 -13.95 12.25 8.53
N GLU A 6 -15.07 11.83 9.13
CA GLU A 6 -15.73 12.52 10.25
C GLU A 6 -14.74 12.84 11.38
N CYS A 7 -13.80 11.94 11.67
CA CYS A 7 -12.74 12.12 12.68
C CYS A 7 -11.53 12.96 12.19
N GLY A 8 -11.70 13.77 11.14
CA GLY A 8 -10.71 14.73 10.64
C GLY A 8 -9.55 14.18 9.82
N GLN A 9 -9.12 12.93 10.05
CA GLN A 9 -8.00 12.28 9.35
C GLN A 9 -8.26 12.16 7.83
N ILE A 10 -7.20 12.25 7.02
CA ILE A 10 -7.22 12.04 5.56
C ILE A 10 -6.64 10.65 5.25
N ILE A 11 -7.22 9.92 4.28
CA ILE A 11 -6.74 8.61 3.85
C ILE A 11 -5.95 8.71 2.53
N HIS A 12 -4.71 8.22 2.62
CA HIS A 12 -3.58 8.17 1.66
C HIS A 12 -3.62 7.12 0.52
N ASP A 13 -4.65 7.05 -0.32
CA ASP A 13 -4.59 6.15 -1.48
C ASP A 13 -3.70 6.71 -2.61
N THR A 14 -2.39 6.52 -2.50
CA THR A 14 -1.37 7.04 -3.45
C THR A 14 -0.39 5.99 -3.96
N THR A 15 -0.39 4.78 -3.41
CA THR A 15 0.51 3.68 -3.78
C THR A 15 -0.06 2.33 -3.35
N ASP A 16 0.65 1.25 -3.68
CA ASP A 16 0.25 -0.12 -3.35
C ASP A 16 0.69 -0.53 -1.93
N TYR A 17 0.14 -1.65 -1.46
CA TYR A 17 0.49 -2.31 -0.20
C TYR A 17 0.21 -1.54 1.11
N LEU A 18 -0.63 -0.51 1.05
CA LEU A 18 -1.07 0.26 2.21
C LEU A 18 -1.74 -0.65 3.26
N SER A 19 -1.24 -0.65 4.50
CA SER A 19 -1.73 -1.52 5.59
C SER A 19 -3.20 -1.31 6.00
N TYR A 20 -3.82 -0.25 5.49
CA TYR A 20 -5.20 0.18 5.72
C TYR A 20 -6.08 0.13 4.46
N LYS A 21 -5.60 -0.48 3.37
CA LYS A 21 -6.34 -0.73 2.13
C LYS A 21 -6.46 -2.23 1.90
N GLY A 22 -7.64 -2.67 1.49
CA GLY A 22 -7.93 -4.05 1.11
C GLY A 22 -9.07 -4.10 0.12
N TYR A 23 -9.64 -5.28 -0.07
CA TYR A 23 -10.67 -5.54 -1.07
C TYR A 23 -11.77 -6.45 -0.50
N LEU A 24 -13.00 -6.19 -0.89
CA LEU A 24 -14.19 -6.99 -0.55
C LEU A 24 -14.77 -7.58 -1.83
N ILE A 25 -14.99 -8.89 -1.82
CA ILE A 25 -15.72 -9.64 -2.83
C ILE A 25 -17.01 -10.15 -2.18
N SER A 26 -18.12 -10.29 -2.92
CA SER A 26 -19.29 -10.99 -2.38
C SER A 26 -19.10 -12.51 -2.50
N ASP A 27 -19.90 -13.27 -1.75
CA ASP A 27 -19.86 -14.75 -1.78
C ASP A 27 -20.12 -15.29 -3.20
N GLN A 28 -21.07 -14.68 -3.93
CA GLN A 28 -21.39 -14.99 -5.33
C GLN A 28 -20.22 -14.67 -6.26
N ASP A 29 -19.74 -13.42 -6.21
CA ASP A 29 -18.56 -12.95 -6.96
C ASP A 29 -17.34 -13.89 -6.72
N GLN A 30 -17.18 -14.43 -5.50
CA GLN A 30 -16.03 -15.26 -5.15
C GLN A 30 -16.03 -16.62 -5.84
N PHE A 31 -17.20 -17.25 -6.04
CA PHE A 31 -17.27 -18.51 -6.79
C PHE A 31 -17.11 -18.27 -8.30
N ASP A 32 -17.72 -17.23 -8.86
CA ASP A 32 -17.51 -16.83 -10.27
C ASP A 32 -16.02 -16.58 -10.59
N LEU A 33 -15.26 -16.02 -9.63
CA LEU A 33 -13.81 -15.83 -9.75
C LEU A 33 -13.02 -17.15 -9.70
N LEU A 34 -13.45 -18.13 -8.91
CA LEU A 34 -12.79 -19.44 -8.83
C LEU A 34 -13.02 -20.23 -10.12
N ASP A 35 -14.24 -20.22 -10.64
CA ASP A 35 -14.59 -20.91 -11.89
C ASP A 35 -13.80 -20.36 -13.09
N GLU A 36 -13.61 -19.04 -13.24
CA GLU A 36 -12.73 -18.48 -14.31
C GLU A 36 -11.23 -18.78 -14.05
N ILE A 37 -10.80 -18.97 -12.81
CA ILE A 37 -9.42 -19.40 -12.51
C ILE A 37 -9.20 -20.86 -12.94
N ASP A 38 -10.14 -21.76 -12.63
CA ASP A 38 -10.05 -23.17 -13.01
C ASP A 38 -10.21 -23.32 -14.54
N ASP A 39 -11.11 -22.57 -15.19
CA ASP A 39 -11.20 -22.50 -16.66
C ASP A 39 -9.90 -21.98 -17.30
N ALA A 40 -9.26 -20.98 -16.69
CA ALA A 40 -7.96 -20.49 -17.14
C ALA A 40 -6.81 -21.48 -16.94
N ILE A 41 -6.92 -22.41 -15.98
CA ILE A 41 -5.93 -23.48 -15.77
C ILE A 41 -6.17 -24.65 -16.75
N GLU A 42 -7.40 -25.17 -16.81
CA GLU A 42 -7.74 -26.40 -17.53
C GLU A 42 -8.01 -26.18 -19.03
N LYS A 43 -8.66 -25.07 -19.40
CA LYS A 43 -9.21 -24.88 -20.75
C LYS A 43 -8.41 -23.91 -21.62
N SER A 44 -7.45 -23.17 -21.05
CA SER A 44 -6.58 -22.29 -21.84
C SER A 44 -5.62 -23.12 -22.71
N GLY A 45 -5.48 -22.72 -23.98
CA GLY A 45 -4.65 -23.42 -24.96
C GLY A 45 -3.14 -23.49 -24.61
N PRO A 46 -2.34 -24.24 -25.39
CA PRO A 46 -0.94 -24.48 -25.10
C PRO A 46 0.01 -23.33 -25.48
N SER A 47 -0.45 -22.31 -26.23
CA SER A 47 0.40 -21.22 -26.67
C SER A 47 0.52 -20.12 -25.60
N SER A 48 1.60 -19.32 -25.68
CA SER A 48 1.78 -18.15 -24.83
C SER A 48 0.65 -17.13 -24.96
N THR A 49 0.01 -17.05 -26.14
CA THR A 49 -1.12 -16.17 -26.39
C THR A 49 -2.35 -16.63 -25.61
N ASP A 50 -2.71 -17.92 -25.69
CA ASP A 50 -3.87 -18.48 -24.99
C ASP A 50 -3.75 -18.30 -23.46
N LYS A 51 -2.53 -18.49 -22.92
CA LYS A 51 -2.25 -18.31 -21.49
C LYS A 51 -2.32 -16.85 -21.06
N GLU A 52 -1.85 -15.90 -21.86
CA GLU A 52 -1.95 -14.48 -21.52
C GLU A 52 -3.37 -13.94 -21.71
N GLU A 53 -4.13 -14.40 -22.71
CA GLU A 53 -5.57 -14.08 -22.83
C GLU A 53 -6.37 -14.56 -21.61
N ALA A 54 -6.14 -15.80 -21.15
CA ALA A 54 -6.76 -16.30 -19.93
C ALA A 54 -6.35 -15.48 -18.69
N ALA A 55 -5.06 -15.13 -18.56
CA ALA A 55 -4.59 -14.28 -17.48
C ALA A 55 -5.17 -12.84 -17.55
N MET A 56 -5.42 -12.29 -18.75
CA MET A 56 -6.10 -11.02 -18.93
C MET A 56 -7.58 -11.08 -18.49
N ARG A 57 -8.31 -12.17 -18.80
CA ARG A 57 -9.70 -12.34 -18.34
C ARG A 57 -9.79 -12.32 -16.82
N ILE A 58 -8.99 -13.12 -16.11
CA ILE A 58 -8.93 -13.10 -14.64
C ILE A 58 -8.63 -11.68 -14.11
N ARG A 59 -7.63 -10.98 -14.65
CA ARG A 59 -7.27 -9.63 -14.20
C ARG A 59 -8.41 -8.62 -14.43
N SER A 60 -9.13 -8.72 -15.54
CA SER A 60 -10.30 -7.90 -15.86
C SER A 60 -11.48 -8.20 -14.93
N LEU A 61 -11.71 -9.48 -14.61
CA LEU A 61 -12.76 -9.95 -13.71
C LEU A 61 -12.49 -9.46 -12.27
N ILE A 62 -11.25 -9.62 -11.78
CA ILE A 62 -10.80 -9.08 -10.48
C ILE A 62 -11.10 -7.58 -10.36
N GLY A 63 -10.83 -6.79 -11.41
CA GLY A 63 -11.11 -5.35 -11.43
C GLY A 63 -12.59 -4.97 -11.40
N THR A 64 -13.48 -5.94 -11.63
CA THR A 64 -14.95 -5.76 -11.68
C THR A 64 -15.63 -6.25 -10.39
N LEU A 65 -15.20 -7.41 -9.89
CA LEU A 65 -15.79 -8.08 -8.73
C LEU A 65 -15.39 -7.42 -7.40
N PHE A 66 -14.12 -7.06 -7.23
CA PHE A 66 -13.60 -6.54 -5.98
C PHE A 66 -13.92 -5.07 -5.76
N LYS A 67 -14.58 -4.79 -4.63
CA LYS A 67 -14.90 -3.45 -4.13
C LYS A 67 -13.75 -3.01 -3.22
N THR A 68 -13.20 -1.81 -3.41
CA THR A 68 -12.01 -1.39 -2.65
C THR A 68 -12.41 -0.93 -1.25
N VAL A 69 -11.74 -1.43 -0.21
CA VAL A 69 -12.08 -1.16 1.19
C VAL A 69 -10.93 -0.44 1.88
N TYR A 70 -11.27 0.56 2.69
CA TYR A 70 -10.30 1.30 3.51
C TYR A 70 -10.70 1.28 4.99
N GLN A 71 -9.72 1.24 5.88
CA GLN A 71 -9.92 1.39 7.32
C GLN A 71 -9.24 2.66 7.84
N CYS A 72 -9.92 3.43 8.67
CA CYS A 72 -9.30 4.60 9.30
C CYS A 72 -8.42 4.20 10.49
N SER A 73 -7.12 4.49 10.45
CA SER A 73 -6.19 4.16 11.54
C SER A 73 -6.42 4.97 12.82
N ASN A 74 -7.15 6.10 12.77
CA ASN A 74 -7.57 6.86 13.96
C ASN A 74 -8.88 6.31 14.58
N CYS A 75 -10.00 6.28 13.84
CA CYS A 75 -11.31 5.90 14.40
C CYS A 75 -11.73 4.45 14.15
N GLY A 76 -10.97 3.67 13.37
CA GLY A 76 -11.29 2.28 13.04
C GLY A 76 -12.46 2.08 12.07
N ASN A 77 -13.23 3.12 11.74
CA ASN A 77 -14.36 3.03 10.81
C ASN A 77 -13.91 2.54 9.43
N PHE A 78 -14.69 1.63 8.88
CA PHE A 78 -14.56 1.14 7.52
C PHE A 78 -15.15 2.11 6.50
N PHE A 79 -14.68 1.94 5.28
CA PHE A 79 -15.09 2.65 4.08
C PHE A 79 -15.11 1.66 2.93
N ILE A 80 -16.11 1.75 2.05
CA ILE A 80 -16.19 0.93 0.84
C ILE A 80 -16.33 1.84 -0.39
N ASP A 81 -15.47 1.60 -1.36
CA ASP A 81 -15.59 2.11 -2.73
C ASP A 81 -16.32 1.08 -3.59
N ASN A 82 -17.50 1.50 -4.04
CA ASN A 82 -18.48 0.70 -4.76
C ASN A 82 -18.83 1.37 -6.11
N ASN A 83 -17.86 2.11 -6.69
CA ASN A 83 -18.02 2.92 -7.91
C ASN A 83 -19.13 3.99 -7.82
N HIS A 84 -19.48 4.41 -6.61
CA HIS A 84 -20.46 5.45 -6.32
C HIS A 84 -19.78 6.81 -6.05
N PRO A 85 -20.44 7.96 -6.32
CA PRO A 85 -19.86 9.29 -6.14
C PRO A 85 -19.59 9.68 -4.66
N ARG A 86 -19.93 8.78 -3.73
CA ARG A 86 -19.57 8.84 -2.31
C ARG A 86 -19.30 7.42 -1.82
N LEU A 87 -18.32 7.30 -0.95
CA LEU A 87 -17.95 6.04 -0.32
C LEU A 87 -18.91 5.69 0.81
N GLU A 88 -19.30 4.43 0.89
CA GLU A 88 -20.13 3.91 1.98
C GLU A 88 -19.30 3.81 3.26
N MET A 89 -19.94 3.94 4.43
CA MET A 89 -19.24 3.95 5.72
C MET A 89 -19.90 3.02 6.73
N PHE A 90 -19.11 2.11 7.28
CA PHE A 90 -19.48 1.24 8.39
C PHE A 90 -18.72 1.71 9.65
N ARG A 91 -19.46 2.07 10.70
CA ARG A 91 -18.88 2.57 11.94
C ARG A 91 -18.47 1.40 12.85
N GLY A 92 -17.28 1.50 13.46
CA GLY A 92 -16.80 0.50 14.40
C GLY A 92 -17.56 0.56 15.72
N VAL A 93 -17.88 -0.61 16.29
CA VAL A 93 -18.38 -0.73 17.68
C VAL A 93 -17.17 -0.72 18.62
N ASN A 94 -17.28 -0.06 19.77
CA ASN A 94 -16.19 0.00 20.75
C ASN A 94 -16.11 -1.29 21.60
N PRO A 95 -14.90 -1.83 21.87
CA PRO A 95 -13.60 -1.36 21.42
C PRO A 95 -13.31 -1.73 19.95
N VAL A 96 -12.96 -0.73 19.13
CA VAL A 96 -12.74 -0.92 17.69
C VAL A 96 -11.31 -1.43 17.39
N ASN A 97 -11.20 -2.55 16.67
CA ASN A 97 -9.94 -2.99 16.08
C ASN A 97 -9.65 -2.14 14.82
N ARG A 98 -8.48 -1.49 14.78
CA ARG A 98 -8.07 -0.56 13.70
C ARG A 98 -7.14 -1.18 12.65
N ASN A 99 -6.80 -2.47 12.80
CA ASN A 99 -5.80 -3.17 12.00
C ASN A 99 -6.41 -4.38 11.26
N LEU A 100 -7.70 -4.35 10.95
CA LEU A 100 -8.44 -5.46 10.33
C LEU A 100 -8.09 -5.67 8.85
N LEU A 101 -7.52 -4.66 8.18
CA LEU A 101 -6.96 -4.78 6.82
C LEU A 101 -5.45 -5.04 6.79
N MET A 102 -4.81 -5.15 7.96
CA MET A 102 -3.39 -5.48 8.04
C MET A 102 -3.17 -6.90 7.50
N SER A 103 -2.11 -7.10 6.69
CA SER A 103 -1.80 -8.41 6.11
C SER A 103 -1.78 -9.53 7.15
N ALA A 104 -2.33 -10.70 6.80
CA ALA A 104 -2.35 -11.90 7.65
C ALA A 104 -0.95 -12.41 8.07
N LEU A 105 0.14 -11.93 7.45
CA LEU A 105 1.51 -12.18 7.90
C LEU A 105 1.93 -11.30 9.10
N GLY A 106 1.13 -10.30 9.48
CA GLY A 106 1.44 -9.33 10.54
C GLY A 106 2.78 -8.64 10.30
N ASP A 107 3.58 -8.52 11.35
CA ASP A 107 4.94 -7.98 11.34
C ASP A 107 5.90 -8.73 10.37
N LYS A 108 5.58 -9.98 10.01
CA LYS A 108 6.36 -10.76 9.04
C LYS A 108 6.04 -10.37 7.59
N TRP A 109 5.03 -9.53 7.36
CA TRP A 109 4.75 -8.99 6.04
C TRP A 109 5.89 -8.05 5.62
N LYS A 110 6.59 -8.44 4.56
CA LYS A 110 7.73 -7.66 4.05
C LYS A 110 7.24 -6.51 3.20
N GLY A 111 7.54 -5.29 3.61
CA GLY A 111 7.11 -4.06 2.95
C GLY A 111 8.28 -3.25 2.38
N PHE A 112 8.16 -1.93 2.30
CA PHE A 112 9.17 -1.11 1.64
C PHE A 112 9.44 0.22 2.34
N ILE A 113 10.58 0.82 1.98
CA ILE A 113 11.00 2.17 2.42
C ILE A 113 11.33 2.97 1.16
N PHE A 114 10.80 4.18 1.06
CA PHE A 114 11.12 5.13 0.00
C PHE A 114 11.57 6.47 0.60
N ALA A 115 12.69 6.98 0.08
CA ALA A 115 13.18 8.31 0.35
C ALA A 115 13.53 9.05 -0.94
N GLU A 116 13.18 10.33 -1.00
CA GLU A 116 13.55 11.21 -2.11
C GLU A 116 13.90 12.60 -1.58
N TRP A 117 14.95 13.18 -2.15
CA TRP A 117 15.35 14.56 -1.96
C TRP A 117 15.42 15.32 -3.28
N LYS A 118 15.01 16.59 -3.26
CA LYS A 118 15.09 17.54 -4.36
C LYS A 118 15.66 18.86 -3.84
N ASP A 119 16.83 19.28 -4.34
CA ASP A 119 17.45 20.56 -3.98
C ASP A 119 16.56 21.76 -4.39
N LYS A 120 15.85 21.61 -5.52
CA LYS A 120 14.83 22.55 -5.98
C LYS A 120 13.47 21.86 -5.95
N ILE A 121 12.56 22.41 -5.15
CA ILE A 121 11.17 21.96 -5.05
C ILE A 121 10.24 22.92 -5.81
N PRO A 122 9.13 22.44 -6.41
CA PRO A 122 8.10 23.31 -6.94
C PRO A 122 7.40 24.12 -5.85
N ASP A 123 6.79 25.26 -6.20
CA ASP A 123 6.15 26.19 -5.25
C ASP A 123 5.02 25.57 -4.40
N TRP A 124 4.44 24.45 -4.85
CA TRP A 124 3.41 23.69 -4.12
C TRP A 124 3.97 22.69 -3.10
N GLN A 125 5.28 22.41 -3.11
CA GLN A 125 5.95 21.47 -2.22
C GLN A 125 6.62 22.23 -1.06
N THR A 126 6.51 21.67 0.16
CA THR A 126 6.87 22.36 1.42
C THR A 126 8.08 21.75 2.14
N SER A 127 8.78 20.80 1.52
CA SER A 127 10.03 20.23 2.05
C SER A 127 10.86 19.61 0.93
N ASN A 128 12.18 19.76 1.00
CA ASN A 128 13.13 19.21 0.03
C ASN A 128 13.19 17.68 0.06
N GLY A 129 13.11 17.09 1.26
CA GLY A 129 13.11 15.65 1.45
C GLY A 129 11.75 15.08 1.86
N ILE A 130 11.51 13.84 1.45
CA ILE A 130 10.45 12.95 1.95
C ILE A 130 11.02 11.58 2.33
N LEU A 131 10.57 11.03 3.46
CA LEU A 131 10.76 9.63 3.87
C LEU A 131 9.40 9.02 4.21
N TYR A 132 9.14 7.79 3.75
CA TYR A 132 8.03 6.97 4.22
C TYR A 132 8.34 5.48 4.11
N ASN A 133 7.62 4.66 4.87
CA ASN A 133 7.63 3.20 4.74
C ASN A 133 6.21 2.66 4.81
N GLU A 134 5.91 1.64 4.00
CA GLU A 134 4.79 0.74 4.25
C GLU A 134 5.39 -0.54 4.81
N THR A 135 5.36 -0.74 6.13
CA THR A 135 5.75 -1.98 6.82
C THR A 135 4.97 -2.10 8.13
N ASN A 136 4.65 -3.32 8.54
CA ASN A 136 3.94 -3.55 9.81
C ASN A 136 4.89 -3.55 11.02
N ALA A 137 6.19 -3.83 10.82
CA ALA A 137 7.15 -4.08 11.90
C ALA A 137 8.00 -2.84 12.33
N SER A 138 7.72 -1.64 11.81
CA SER A 138 8.51 -0.44 12.13
C SER A 138 8.28 0.02 13.57
N SER A 139 9.35 0.19 14.35
CA SER A 139 9.25 0.79 15.69
C SER A 139 9.28 2.32 15.66
N LEU A 140 9.55 2.93 14.49
CA LEU A 140 9.44 4.37 14.25
C LEU A 140 7.98 4.78 14.06
N THR A 141 7.17 4.59 15.11
CA THR A 141 5.74 4.95 15.19
C THR A 141 5.48 6.45 15.34
N VAL A 142 6.46 7.30 14.99
CA VAL A 142 6.41 8.75 15.24
C VAL A 142 5.71 9.48 14.10
N ARG A 143 4.38 9.57 14.23
CA ARG A 143 3.54 10.65 13.67
C ARG A 143 3.60 10.86 12.16
N LEU A 144 3.24 9.86 11.35
CA LEU A 144 3.02 10.05 9.92
C LEU A 144 1.69 9.46 9.43
N ASP A 145 0.64 10.29 9.47
CA ASP A 145 -0.10 10.52 8.22
C ASP A 145 0.96 10.96 7.18
N GLY A 146 1.04 10.27 6.04
CA GLY A 146 2.30 10.07 5.31
C GLY A 146 3.16 11.30 4.96
N ASN A 147 4.44 11.03 4.68
CA ASN A 147 5.55 11.95 4.34
C ASN A 147 6.26 12.60 5.54
N GLY A 148 7.33 11.96 6.03
CA GLY A 148 8.33 12.64 6.88
C GLY A 148 8.99 13.73 6.07
N LYS A 149 8.76 15.00 6.44
CA LYS A 149 9.22 16.18 5.70
C LYS A 149 10.56 16.66 6.21
N TYR A 150 11.58 16.64 5.35
CA TYR A 150 12.96 17.01 5.71
C TYR A 150 13.39 18.32 5.02
N SER A 151 14.05 19.18 5.79
CA SER A 151 14.67 20.44 5.34
C SER A 151 16.20 20.39 5.23
N ALA A 152 16.83 19.28 5.64
CA ALA A 152 18.25 19.00 5.48
C ALA A 152 18.45 17.59 4.90
N TRP A 153 19.43 17.44 4.00
CA TRP A 153 19.69 16.16 3.31
C TRP A 153 20.27 15.13 4.28
N GLU A 154 21.18 15.59 5.13
CA GLU A 154 21.99 14.79 6.04
C GLU A 154 21.09 14.08 7.07
N THR A 155 20.03 14.76 7.53
CA THR A 155 19.02 14.20 8.43
C THR A 155 18.14 13.15 7.70
N LEU A 156 17.74 13.41 6.45
CA LEU A 156 16.99 12.44 5.65
C LEU A 156 17.81 11.16 5.40
N GLU A 157 19.07 11.32 5.01
CA GLU A 157 19.98 10.22 4.73
C GLU A 157 20.26 9.38 5.98
N GLN A 158 20.50 10.04 7.13
CA GLN A 158 20.70 9.36 8.41
C GLN A 158 19.47 8.56 8.86
N ASP A 159 18.27 9.15 8.84
CA ASP A 159 17.04 8.45 9.23
C ASP A 159 16.68 7.33 8.24
N TYR A 160 16.91 7.54 6.94
CA TYR A 160 16.73 6.50 5.92
C TYR A 160 17.60 5.26 6.21
N TYR A 161 18.90 5.43 6.42
CA TYR A 161 19.80 4.29 6.69
C TYR A 161 19.52 3.64 8.06
N LYS A 162 19.10 4.41 9.06
CA LYS A 162 18.64 3.89 10.36
C LYS A 162 17.41 2.99 10.22
N LEU A 163 16.36 3.49 9.56
CA LEU A 163 15.12 2.76 9.28
C LEU A 163 15.36 1.53 8.39
N PHE A 164 16.22 1.66 7.37
CA PHE A 164 16.63 0.56 6.51
C PHE A 164 17.32 -0.56 7.30
N ASN A 165 18.30 -0.24 8.15
CA ASN A 165 19.00 -1.25 8.94
C ASN A 165 18.08 -1.89 10.00
N GLU A 166 17.19 -1.13 10.64
CA GLU A 166 16.18 -1.68 11.56
C GLU A 166 15.29 -2.73 10.86
N LEU A 167 14.65 -2.36 9.75
CA LEU A 167 13.70 -3.21 9.05
C LEU A 167 14.37 -4.37 8.31
N LYS A 168 15.61 -4.19 7.83
CA LYS A 168 16.45 -5.25 7.26
C LYS A 168 16.79 -6.31 8.31
N ASN A 169 17.21 -5.90 9.50
CA ASN A 169 17.51 -6.81 10.61
C ASN A 169 16.25 -7.55 11.10
N LYS A 170 15.08 -6.89 11.06
CA LYS A 170 13.76 -7.52 11.28
C LYS A 170 13.27 -8.42 10.13
N ASN A 171 14.01 -8.52 9.01
CA ASN A 171 13.60 -9.24 7.79
C ASN A 171 12.26 -8.75 7.20
N ALA A 172 11.90 -7.48 7.47
CA ALA A 172 10.58 -6.90 7.24
C ALA A 172 10.48 -6.01 5.99
N ILE A 173 11.49 -6.03 5.12
CA ILE A 173 11.49 -5.30 3.83
C ILE A 173 11.72 -6.23 2.63
N ARG A 174 11.03 -5.90 1.52
CA ARG A 174 11.18 -6.50 0.18
C ARG A 174 12.01 -5.64 -0.77
N TYR A 175 11.93 -4.31 -0.64
CA TYR A 175 12.79 -3.36 -1.35
C TYR A 175 12.95 -2.04 -0.57
N SER A 176 13.95 -1.26 -0.95
CA SER A 176 14.21 0.07 -0.39
C SER A 176 14.95 0.95 -1.40
N HIS A 177 14.57 2.23 -1.49
CA HIS A 177 15.21 3.21 -2.38
C HIS A 177 15.44 4.56 -1.68
N LEU A 178 16.59 5.17 -1.94
CA LEU A 178 16.91 6.57 -1.65
C LEU A 178 17.33 7.28 -2.94
N LYS A 179 16.70 8.40 -3.25
CA LYS A 179 17.01 9.26 -4.40
C LYS A 179 17.42 10.68 -3.97
N LYS A 180 18.34 11.29 -4.70
CA LYS A 180 18.69 12.72 -4.62
C LYS A 180 18.69 13.31 -6.03
N ASN A 181 17.83 14.29 -6.29
CA ASN A 181 17.66 14.94 -7.60
C ASN A 181 17.44 13.92 -8.75
N ASN A 182 16.50 12.99 -8.55
CA ASN A 182 16.21 11.82 -9.41
C ASN A 182 17.33 10.76 -9.51
N THR A 183 18.58 11.07 -9.18
CA THR A 183 19.68 10.09 -9.09
C THR A 183 19.44 9.12 -7.94
N VAL A 184 19.64 7.82 -8.17
CA VAL A 184 19.56 6.79 -7.13
C VAL A 184 20.85 6.80 -6.31
N ILE A 185 20.74 7.04 -5.00
CA ILE A 185 21.86 7.01 -4.05
C ILE A 185 22.00 5.62 -3.41
N HIS A 186 20.87 5.00 -3.06
CA HIS A 186 20.83 3.63 -2.58
C HIS A 186 19.61 2.89 -3.14
N SER A 187 19.81 1.61 -3.45
CA SER A 187 18.77 0.70 -3.93
C SER A 187 19.07 -0.70 -3.41
N TRP A 188 18.08 -1.31 -2.77
CA TRP A 188 18.17 -2.68 -2.27
C TRP A 188 16.86 -3.41 -2.50
N SER A 189 16.93 -4.70 -2.82
CA SER A 189 15.78 -5.59 -2.90
C SER A 189 16.15 -7.00 -2.44
N LEU A 190 15.12 -7.76 -2.04
CA LEU A 190 15.22 -9.20 -2.01
C LEU A 190 15.42 -9.71 -3.44
N LYS A 191 16.33 -10.68 -3.61
CA LYS A 191 16.36 -11.51 -4.81
C LYS A 191 15.05 -12.29 -4.88
N LYS A 192 14.46 -12.35 -6.07
CA LYS A 192 13.40 -13.30 -6.42
C LYS A 192 14.01 -14.69 -6.58
#